data_AF-A0A0F9KBQ6-F1
#
_entry.id   AF-A0A0F9KBQ6-F1
#
_cell.length_a   1.000
_cell.length_b   1.000
_cell.length_c   1.000
_cell.angle_alpha   90.00
_cell.angle_beta   90.00
_cell.angle_gamma   90.00
#
_symmetry.space_group_name_H-M   'P 1'
#
loop_
_entity.id
_entity.type
_entity.pdbx_description
1 polymer ?
#
loop_
_entity_poly.entity_id
_entity_poly.type
_entity_poly.pdbx_seq_one_letter_code
_entity_poly.pdbx_strand_id
1 'polypeptide(L)'
;MALIDAIESIKNNDILSGAALLGLAGTIIATIWANGKKWLSFIGTRINRLIMFRVTLEYFDDMYWYLETWMQENRSHKYRNVIAYLEDTLVANGKMSLDYDDCPPKTEESNKKRPKKIIKYKHHSDFVAIKHNRRRIFIRKNREKNEHASTLKALFYDSFYITCIFGKNTVKSFMDMVLKYNLDKIIESDSVRVLTWNFGQWWSMSGVKLKSIDKVFLNGDKKNIILNDIMIFLKAEKEYLDRGIPYKRG
;
A
#
# COMPACT_ATOMS: atom_id res chain seq x y z
N MET A 1 -34.06 26.56 -46.86
CA MET A 1 -35.18 27.42 -47.28
C MET A 1 -36.20 27.62 -46.17
N ALA A 2 -36.75 26.56 -45.55
CA ALA A 2 -37.75 26.68 -44.47
C ALA A 2 -37.36 27.56 -43.25
N LEU A 3 -36.07 27.67 -42.91
CA LEU A 3 -35.61 28.50 -41.79
C LEU A 3 -35.54 30.00 -42.14
N ILE A 4 -35.39 30.33 -43.43
CA ILE A 4 -35.32 31.72 -43.91
C ILE A 4 -36.74 32.29 -44.04
N ASP A 5 -37.68 31.51 -44.58
CA ASP A 5 -39.10 31.90 -44.70
C ASP A 5 -39.76 32.06 -43.31
N ALA A 6 -39.37 31.23 -42.33
CA ALA A 6 -39.83 31.36 -40.94
C ALA A 6 -39.31 32.64 -40.26
N ILE A 7 -38.08 33.08 -40.56
CA ILE A 7 -37.51 34.32 -40.03
C ILE A 7 -38.21 35.55 -40.63
N GLU A 8 -38.60 35.48 -41.91
CA GLU A 8 -39.32 36.56 -42.59
C GLU A 8 -40.77 36.71 -42.09
N SER A 9 -41.47 35.60 -41.83
CA SER A 9 -42.80 35.58 -41.22
C SER A 9 -42.83 36.16 -39.80
N ILE A 10 -41.78 35.94 -39.00
CA ILE A 10 -41.66 36.45 -37.63
C ILE A 10 -41.39 37.97 -37.62
N LYS A 11 -40.75 38.50 -38.67
CA LYS A 11 -40.36 39.92 -38.76
C LYS A 11 -41.54 40.88 -38.94
N ASN A 12 -42.69 40.38 -39.40
CA ASN A 12 -43.89 41.19 -39.67
C ASN A 12 -44.89 41.26 -38.50
N ASN A 13 -44.57 40.67 -37.35
CA ASN A 13 -45.45 40.70 -36.18
C ASN A 13 -44.64 41.04 -34.93
N ASP A 14 -44.73 42.30 -34.47
CA ASP A 14 -43.90 42.88 -33.41
C ASP A 14 -43.97 42.13 -32.07
N ILE A 15 -45.08 41.42 -31.81
CA ILE A 15 -45.27 40.63 -30.59
C ILE A 15 -44.60 39.25 -30.72
N LEU A 16 -44.72 38.62 -31.89
CA LEU A 16 -44.11 37.32 -32.18
C LEU A 16 -42.59 37.43 -32.39
N SER A 17 -42.11 38.55 -32.96
CA SER A 17 -40.68 38.84 -33.09
C SER A 17 -40.00 39.01 -31.72
N GLY A 18 -40.66 39.67 -30.77
CA GLY A 18 -40.18 39.80 -29.39
C GLY A 18 -40.08 38.46 -28.66
N ALA A 19 -41.10 37.61 -28.76
CA ALA A 19 -41.11 36.28 -28.13
C ALA A 19 -40.08 35.33 -28.76
N ALA A 20 -39.93 35.35 -30.09
CA ALA A 20 -38.94 34.55 -30.80
C ALA A 20 -37.50 35.00 -30.48
N LEU A 21 -37.25 36.31 -30.38
CA LEU A 21 -35.94 36.85 -29.98
C LEU A 21 -35.58 36.49 -28.55
N LEU A 22 -36.53 36.55 -27.61
CA LEU A 22 -36.32 36.10 -26.23
C LEU A 22 -36.08 34.58 -26.14
N GLY A 23 -36.80 33.79 -26.94
CA GLY A 23 -36.57 32.36 -27.06
C GLY A 23 -35.17 32.03 -27.60
N LEU A 24 -34.74 32.70 -28.67
CA LEU A 24 -33.41 32.53 -29.25
C LEU A 24 -32.32 33.01 -28.28
N ALA A 25 -32.48 34.18 -27.65
CA ALA A 25 -31.55 34.66 -26.62
C ALA A 25 -31.47 33.70 -25.42
N GLY A 26 -32.60 33.17 -24.97
CA GLY A 26 -32.68 32.16 -23.92
C GLY A 26 -31.93 30.87 -24.30
N THR A 27 -32.07 30.38 -25.52
CA THR A 27 -31.34 29.20 -26.00
C THR A 27 -29.84 29.44 -26.15
N ILE A 28 -29.41 30.63 -26.58
CA ILE A 28 -28.00 31.02 -26.68
C ILE A 28 -27.37 31.12 -25.28
N ILE A 29 -28.05 31.78 -24.34
CA ILE A 29 -27.58 31.88 -22.95
C ILE A 29 -27.52 30.48 -22.31
N ALA A 30 -28.56 29.66 -22.49
CA ALA A 30 -28.59 28.30 -21.97
C ALA A 30 -27.48 27.41 -22.56
N THR A 31 -27.18 27.52 -23.86
CA THR A 31 -26.08 26.78 -24.51
C THR A 31 -24.71 27.28 -24.07
N ILE A 32 -24.50 28.60 -23.95
CA ILE A 32 -23.25 29.16 -23.40
C ILE A 32 -23.06 28.72 -21.95
N TRP A 33 -24.12 28.71 -21.14
CA TRP A 33 -24.03 28.30 -19.73
C TRP A 33 -23.82 26.78 -19.59
N ALA A 34 -24.52 25.96 -20.39
CA ALA A 34 -24.34 24.51 -20.43
C ALA A 34 -22.94 24.13 -20.91
N ASN A 35 -22.44 24.77 -21.97
CA ASN A 35 -21.10 24.55 -22.49
C ASN A 35 -20.01 25.13 -21.57
N GLY A 36 -20.28 26.26 -20.93
CA GLY A 36 -19.41 26.88 -19.93
C GLY A 36 -19.20 25.98 -18.72
N LYS A 37 -20.26 25.34 -18.20
CA LYS A 37 -20.15 24.33 -17.14
C LYS A 37 -19.29 23.14 -17.56
N LYS A 38 -19.50 22.61 -18.76
CA LYS A 38 -18.68 21.51 -19.31
C LYS A 38 -17.22 21.93 -19.43
N TRP A 39 -16.96 23.12 -19.97
CA TRP A 39 -15.62 23.68 -20.13
C TRP A 39 -14.91 23.93 -18.79
N LEU A 40 -15.60 24.49 -17.80
CA LEU A 40 -15.10 24.67 -16.44
C LEU A 40 -14.78 23.33 -15.78
N SER A 41 -15.63 22.31 -15.96
CA SER A 41 -15.35 20.96 -15.46
C SER A 41 -14.11 20.36 -16.14
N PHE A 42 -13.97 20.54 -17.46
CA PHE A 42 -12.84 20.06 -18.23
C PHE A 42 -11.54 20.72 -17.79
N ILE A 43 -11.51 22.05 -17.68
CA ILE A 43 -10.35 22.80 -17.18
C ILE A 43 -10.05 22.41 -15.73
N GLY A 44 -11.06 22.32 -14.88
CA GLY A 44 -10.91 21.87 -13.51
C GLY A 44 -10.24 20.50 -13.42
N THR A 45 -10.64 19.53 -14.25
CA THR A 45 -9.98 18.21 -14.27
C THR A 45 -8.54 18.28 -14.77
N ARG A 46 -8.24 19.13 -15.75
CA ARG A 46 -6.87 19.33 -16.28
C ARG A 46 -5.95 19.96 -15.25
N ILE A 47 -6.40 21.05 -14.62
CA ILE A 47 -5.68 21.71 -13.52
C ILE A 47 -5.47 20.71 -12.39
N ASN A 48 -6.50 19.98 -11.99
CA ASN A 48 -6.38 18.98 -10.94
C ASN A 48 -5.33 17.90 -11.27
N ARG A 49 -5.26 17.43 -12.52
CA ARG A 49 -4.22 16.47 -12.95
C ARG A 49 -2.81 17.04 -12.92
N LEU A 50 -2.63 18.32 -13.25
CA LEU A 50 -1.30 18.96 -13.21
C LEU A 50 -0.83 19.19 -11.77
N ILE A 51 -1.76 19.50 -10.88
CA ILE A 51 -1.46 19.87 -9.49
C ILE A 51 -1.39 18.65 -8.58
N MET A 52 -2.24 17.64 -8.80
CA MET A 52 -2.39 16.49 -7.91
C MET A 52 -1.39 15.41 -8.29
N PHE A 53 -0.44 15.16 -7.41
CA PHE A 53 0.37 13.96 -7.47
C PHE A 53 -0.43 12.78 -6.90
N ARG A 54 -0.55 11.70 -7.67
CA ARG A 54 -1.27 10.48 -7.29
C ARG A 54 -0.34 9.27 -7.42
N VAL A 55 -0.33 8.43 -6.39
CA VAL A 55 0.28 7.11 -6.39
C VAL A 55 -0.82 6.09 -6.12
N THR A 56 -0.84 5.03 -6.91
CA THR A 56 -1.71 3.88 -6.68
C THR A 56 -0.85 2.74 -6.17
N LEU A 57 -1.26 2.13 -5.07
CA LEU A 57 -0.68 0.88 -4.58
C LEU A 57 -1.71 -0.22 -4.72
N GLU A 58 -1.29 -1.29 -5.39
CA GLU A 58 -2.11 -2.45 -5.70
C GLU A 58 -1.92 -3.51 -4.63
N TYR A 59 -2.94 -4.32 -4.37
CA TYR A 59 -2.90 -5.38 -3.36
C TYR A 59 -1.71 -6.35 -3.50
N PHE A 60 -1.23 -6.55 -4.72
CA PHE A 60 -0.13 -7.47 -5.02
C PHE A 60 1.26 -6.88 -4.75
N ASP A 61 1.38 -5.59 -4.46
CA ASP A 61 2.64 -4.93 -4.14
C ASP A 61 2.92 -5.05 -2.63
N ASP A 62 4.15 -5.41 -2.24
CA ASP A 62 4.58 -5.45 -0.83
C ASP A 62 4.35 -4.11 -0.12
N MET A 63 4.50 -3.01 -0.85
CA MET A 63 4.29 -1.67 -0.32
C MET A 63 2.84 -1.43 0.14
N TYR A 64 1.86 -2.13 -0.46
CA TYR A 64 0.47 -2.10 0.02
C TYR A 64 0.38 -2.64 1.44
N TRP A 65 1.03 -3.77 1.71
CA TRP A 65 1.02 -4.40 3.04
C TRP A 65 1.76 -3.58 4.08
N TYR A 66 2.89 -2.97 3.71
CA TYR A 66 3.63 -2.05 4.57
C TYR A 66 2.79 -0.83 4.96
N LEU A 67 2.04 -0.27 4.01
CA LEU A 67 1.16 0.86 4.28
C LEU A 67 -0.04 0.45 5.15
N GLU A 68 -0.71 -0.66 4.85
CA GLU A 68 -1.84 -1.14 5.66
C GLU A 68 -1.40 -1.40 7.11
N THR A 69 -0.27 -2.08 7.30
CA THR A 69 0.31 -2.37 8.62
C THR A 69 0.61 -1.09 9.38
N TRP A 70 1.33 -0.16 8.75
CA TRP A 70 1.65 1.13 9.36
C TRP A 70 0.38 1.93 9.71
N MET A 71 -0.61 1.95 8.83
CA MET A 71 -1.88 2.64 9.06
C MET A 71 -2.67 2.02 10.21
N GLN A 72 -2.71 0.68 10.31
CA GLN A 72 -3.44 -0.02 11.37
C GLN A 72 -2.86 0.30 12.74
N GLU A 73 -1.53 0.35 12.86
CA GLU A 73 -0.86 0.58 14.14
C GLU A 73 -0.82 2.06 14.52
N ASN A 74 -0.55 2.95 13.58
CA ASN A 74 -0.36 4.38 13.88
C ASN A 74 -1.64 5.21 13.76
N ARG A 75 -2.64 4.72 13.02
CA ARG A 75 -3.83 5.50 12.60
C ARG A 75 -5.15 4.75 12.69
N SER A 76 -5.22 3.60 13.39
CA SER A 76 -6.47 2.86 13.60
C SER A 76 -7.62 3.71 14.13
N HIS A 77 -7.34 4.64 15.05
CA HIS A 77 -8.35 5.56 15.63
C HIS A 77 -9.01 6.50 14.61
N LYS A 78 -8.45 6.65 13.40
CA LYS A 78 -9.03 7.48 12.33
C LYS A 78 -9.93 6.72 11.38
N TYR A 79 -9.99 5.39 11.49
CA TYR A 79 -10.86 4.60 10.64
C TYR A 79 -12.31 4.81 11.04
N ARG A 80 -13.16 5.15 10.07
CA ARG A 80 -14.62 5.24 10.27
C ARG A 80 -15.29 3.97 9.78
N ASN A 81 -14.87 3.48 8.61
CA ASN A 81 -15.31 2.21 8.06
C ASN A 81 -14.22 1.15 8.23
N VAL A 82 -14.53 0.08 8.97
CA VAL A 82 -13.58 -0.99 9.30
C VAL A 82 -14.13 -2.37 8.97
N ILE A 83 -13.22 -3.29 8.66
CA ILE A 83 -13.50 -4.73 8.56
C ILE A 83 -12.94 -5.40 9.81
N ALA A 84 -13.81 -6.08 10.57
CA ALA A 84 -13.36 -6.95 11.65
C ALA A 84 -12.86 -8.28 11.09
N TYR A 85 -11.71 -8.75 11.55
CA TYR A 85 -11.18 -10.08 11.24
C TYR A 85 -10.59 -10.73 12.48
N LEU A 86 -10.61 -12.07 12.49
CA LEU A 86 -9.98 -12.86 13.55
C LEU A 86 -8.51 -13.06 13.20
N GLU A 87 -7.64 -12.68 14.11
CA GLU A 87 -6.22 -13.00 14.04
C GLU A 87 -5.86 -14.01 15.12
N ASP A 88 -5.18 -15.07 14.71
CA ASP A 88 -4.64 -16.06 15.64
C ASP A 88 -3.33 -15.55 16.23
N THR A 89 -3.26 -15.43 17.56
CA THR A 89 -2.07 -14.90 18.26
C THR A 89 -0.77 -15.66 18.02
N LEU A 90 -0.84 -16.90 17.54
CA LEU A 90 0.36 -17.65 17.17
C LEU A 90 1.09 -17.01 15.98
N VAL A 91 0.34 -16.33 15.10
CA VAL A 91 0.87 -15.59 13.94
C VAL A 91 1.33 -14.19 14.35
N ALA A 92 0.66 -13.56 15.32
CA ALA A 92 0.95 -12.18 15.78
C ALA A 92 2.34 -11.98 16.41
N ASN A 93 3.01 -13.06 16.85
CA ASN A 93 4.37 -13.02 17.42
C ASN A 93 5.48 -13.26 16.38
N GLY A 94 5.23 -12.95 15.10
CA GLY A 94 6.25 -13.06 14.04
C GLY A 94 6.61 -14.49 13.65
N LYS A 95 5.84 -15.50 14.08
CA LYS A 95 6.00 -16.90 13.63
C LYS A 95 5.23 -17.09 12.33
N MET A 96 5.73 -16.49 11.27
CA MET A 96 5.26 -16.71 9.92
C MET A 96 5.95 -17.98 9.39
N SER A 97 5.34 -19.15 9.61
CA SER A 97 5.55 -20.28 8.70
C SER A 97 4.40 -20.22 7.70
N LEU A 98 4.62 -19.53 6.58
CA LEU A 98 3.86 -19.74 5.35
C LEU A 98 4.31 -21.07 4.73
N ASP A 99 4.11 -22.17 5.45
CA ASP A 99 4.13 -23.52 4.87
C ASP A 99 2.74 -24.09 5.14
N TYR A 100 1.87 -23.96 4.13
CA TYR A 100 0.67 -24.78 3.99
C TYR A 100 1.16 -26.17 3.56
N ASP A 101 1.77 -26.92 4.48
CA ASP A 101 1.97 -28.35 4.29
C ASP A 101 0.85 -29.10 5.03
N ASP A 102 0.02 -29.76 4.22
CA ASP A 102 -1.04 -30.69 4.60
C ASP A 102 -0.46 -31.89 5.37
N CYS A 103 -0.20 -31.73 6.66
CA CYS A 103 0.04 -32.86 7.55
C CYS A 103 -0.70 -32.64 8.88
N PRO A 104 -1.76 -33.44 9.17
CA PRO A 104 -2.33 -33.45 10.51
C PRO A 104 -1.28 -34.05 11.46
N PRO A 105 -0.79 -33.34 12.49
CA PRO A 105 0.05 -33.97 13.49
C PRO A 105 -0.84 -34.90 14.31
N LYS A 106 -0.68 -36.20 14.07
CA LYS A 106 -1.21 -37.24 14.95
C LYS A 106 -0.55 -37.08 16.32
N THR A 107 -1.40 -36.99 17.34
CA THR A 107 -1.19 -37.42 18.73
C THR A 107 0.17 -37.10 19.35
N GLU A 108 0.17 -36.05 20.17
CA GLU A 108 0.71 -36.12 21.53
C GLU A 108 0.16 -34.94 22.34
N GLU A 109 -0.53 -35.27 23.43
CA GLU A 109 -1.24 -34.39 24.37
C GLU A 109 -0.27 -33.55 25.21
N SER A 110 0.57 -32.74 24.56
CA SER A 110 1.23 -31.64 25.24
C SER A 110 0.23 -30.50 25.39
N ASN A 111 0.16 -29.89 26.58
CA ASN A 111 -0.61 -28.71 26.99
C ASN A 111 -0.53 -27.52 26.00
N LYS A 112 -1.09 -27.65 24.79
CA LYS A 112 -1.13 -26.61 23.77
C LYS A 112 -2.20 -25.62 24.18
N LYS A 113 -1.79 -24.55 24.86
CA LYS A 113 -2.60 -23.34 25.07
C LYS A 113 -3.28 -23.02 23.74
N ARG A 114 -4.61 -23.17 23.70
CA ARG A 114 -5.40 -22.86 22.50
C ARG A 114 -5.02 -21.45 22.02
N PRO A 115 -4.83 -21.24 20.70
CA PRO A 115 -4.52 -19.91 20.19
C PRO A 115 -5.59 -18.93 20.67
N LYS A 116 -5.15 -17.83 21.29
CA LYS A 116 -6.07 -16.76 21.70
C LYS A 116 -6.48 -16.04 20.43
N LYS A 117 -7.76 -16.08 20.09
CA LYS A 117 -8.30 -15.33 18.95
C LYS A 117 -8.47 -13.87 19.37
N ILE A 118 -7.85 -12.95 18.65
CA ILE A 118 -8.01 -11.51 18.86
C ILE A 118 -8.77 -10.94 17.66
N ILE A 119 -9.81 -10.16 17.93
CA ILE A 119 -10.51 -9.40 16.88
C ILE A 119 -9.66 -8.17 16.56
N LYS A 120 -9.20 -8.06 15.31
CA LYS A 120 -8.54 -6.87 14.79
C LYS A 120 -9.42 -6.19 13.74
N TYR A 121 -9.14 -4.92 13.53
CA TYR A 121 -9.86 -4.07 12.57
C TYR A 121 -8.91 -3.63 11.46
N LYS A 122 -9.32 -3.84 10.20
CA LYS A 122 -8.65 -3.36 8.99
C LYS A 122 -9.42 -2.20 8.39
N HIS A 123 -8.74 -1.34 7.65
CA HIS A 123 -9.40 -0.25 6.96
C HIS A 123 -10.31 -0.81 5.86
N HIS A 124 -11.58 -0.40 5.79
CA HIS A 124 -12.46 -0.68 4.64
C HIS A 124 -12.24 0.39 3.55
N SER A 125 -13.12 0.48 2.56
CA SER A 125 -13.15 1.58 1.58
C SER A 125 -13.55 2.91 2.25
N ASP A 126 -12.54 3.69 2.64
CA ASP A 126 -12.71 5.05 3.16
C ASP A 126 -11.45 5.88 2.86
N PHE A 127 -11.49 7.17 3.19
CA PHE A 127 -10.37 8.08 3.04
C PHE A 127 -9.85 8.56 4.40
N VAL A 128 -8.54 8.65 4.51
CA VAL A 128 -7.85 9.19 5.69
C VAL A 128 -6.93 10.32 5.25
N ALA A 129 -7.01 11.45 5.94
CA ALA A 129 -6.10 12.57 5.75
C ALA A 129 -4.99 12.57 6.81
N ILE A 130 -3.74 12.68 6.35
CA ILE A 130 -2.54 12.67 7.18
C ILE A 130 -1.73 13.93 6.90
N LYS A 131 -1.20 14.55 7.95
CA LYS A 131 -0.27 15.68 7.82
C LYS A 131 1.15 15.12 7.81
N HIS A 132 1.90 15.36 6.73
CA HIS A 132 3.31 14.98 6.59
C HIS A 132 4.08 16.15 5.97
N ASN A 133 5.23 16.53 6.54
CA ASN A 133 6.05 17.66 6.08
C ASN A 133 5.22 18.93 5.78
N ARG A 134 4.36 19.32 6.74
CA ARG A 134 3.43 20.48 6.66
C ARG A 134 2.34 20.41 5.58
N ARG A 135 2.27 19.36 4.76
CA ARG A 135 1.24 19.17 3.74
C ARG A 135 0.28 18.05 4.14
N ARG A 136 -0.91 18.05 3.53
CA ARG A 136 -1.91 17.00 3.73
C ARG A 136 -1.78 15.97 2.61
N ILE A 137 -1.62 14.71 3.00
CA ILE A 137 -1.69 13.54 2.13
C ILE A 137 -3.07 12.92 2.37
N PHE A 138 -3.80 12.66 1.29
CA PHE A 138 -5.08 11.97 1.33
C PHE A 138 -4.87 10.54 0.85
N ILE A 139 -5.15 9.58 1.71
CA ILE A 139 -5.04 8.15 1.43
C ILE A 139 -6.45 7.61 1.34
N ARG A 140 -6.88 7.19 0.16
CA ARG A 140 -8.17 6.54 -0.06
C ARG A 140 -7.95 5.07 -0.29
N LYS A 141 -8.59 4.21 0.50
CA LYS A 141 -8.69 2.79 0.20
C LYS A 141 -9.90 2.57 -0.69
N ASN A 142 -9.71 1.80 -1.74
CA ASN A 142 -10.75 1.39 -2.65
C ASN A 142 -10.83 -0.12 -2.65
N ARG A 143 -12.05 -0.64 -2.78
CA ARG A 143 -12.33 -2.06 -2.79
C ARG A 143 -13.27 -2.32 -3.96
N GLU A 144 -12.76 -2.97 -4.99
CA GLU A 144 -13.52 -3.30 -6.19
C GLU A 144 -13.92 -4.76 -6.14
N LYS A 145 -15.15 -5.06 -6.56
CA LYS A 145 -15.63 -6.43 -6.64
C LYS A 145 -15.11 -7.03 -7.96
N ASN A 146 -14.33 -8.10 -7.85
CA ASN A 146 -13.89 -8.87 -9.00
C ASN A 146 -15.02 -9.80 -9.44
N GLU A 147 -15.69 -9.46 -10.55
CA GLU A 147 -16.81 -10.26 -11.08
C GLU A 147 -16.39 -11.65 -11.54
N HIS A 148 -15.12 -11.83 -11.91
CA HIS A 148 -14.54 -13.08 -12.40
C HIS A 148 -13.68 -13.83 -11.36
N ALA A 149 -13.85 -13.52 -10.08
CA ALA A 149 -13.06 -14.19 -9.04
C ALA A 149 -13.43 -15.68 -8.92
N SER A 150 -12.42 -16.55 -9.01
CA SER A 150 -12.58 -18.00 -8.81
C SER A 150 -12.74 -18.40 -7.33
N THR A 151 -12.36 -17.53 -6.39
CA THR A 151 -12.44 -17.80 -4.94
C THR A 151 -13.00 -16.60 -4.18
N LEU A 152 -13.68 -16.86 -3.05
CA LEU A 152 -14.20 -15.80 -2.16
C LEU A 152 -13.09 -14.87 -1.63
N LYS A 153 -11.88 -15.38 -1.46
CA LYS A 153 -10.71 -14.58 -1.05
C LYS A 153 -10.30 -13.58 -2.13
N ALA A 154 -10.44 -13.95 -3.41
CA ALA A 154 -10.14 -13.10 -4.56
C ALA A 154 -11.34 -12.24 -5.03
N LEU A 155 -12.49 -12.35 -4.36
CA LEU A 155 -13.73 -11.63 -4.73
C LEU A 155 -13.57 -10.11 -4.69
N PHE A 156 -12.62 -9.61 -3.91
CA PHE A 156 -12.38 -8.19 -3.77
C PHE A 156 -10.93 -7.86 -4.09
N TYR A 157 -10.76 -6.82 -4.90
CA TYR A 157 -9.48 -6.20 -5.19
C TYR A 157 -9.35 -4.91 -4.38
N ASP A 158 -8.40 -4.88 -3.46
CA ASP A 158 -8.12 -3.69 -2.66
C ASP A 158 -7.00 -2.85 -3.31
N SER A 159 -7.13 -1.53 -3.26
CA SER A 159 -6.09 -0.60 -3.72
C SER A 159 -6.04 0.65 -2.86
N PHE A 160 -4.85 1.25 -2.74
CA PHE A 160 -4.67 2.55 -2.10
C PHE A 160 -4.38 3.63 -3.12
N TYR A 161 -5.14 4.72 -3.06
CA TYR A 161 -4.88 5.95 -3.78
C TYR A 161 -4.33 7.00 -2.83
N ILE A 162 -3.05 7.31 -2.98
CA ILE A 162 -2.37 8.34 -2.21
C ILE A 162 -2.30 9.60 -3.05
N THR A 163 -2.89 10.68 -2.58
CA THR A 163 -2.94 11.95 -3.31
C THR A 163 -2.41 13.11 -2.47
N CYS A 164 -1.67 14.00 -3.13
CA CYS A 164 -1.16 15.23 -2.51
C CYS A 164 -1.04 16.34 -3.55
N ILE A 165 -1.45 17.56 -3.18
CA ILE A 165 -1.37 18.76 -4.01
C ILE A 165 0.10 19.21 -4.07
N PHE A 166 0.69 19.28 -5.28
CA PHE A 166 2.09 19.60 -5.57
C PHE A 166 3.11 18.79 -4.75
N GLY A 167 2.72 17.56 -4.37
CA GLY A 167 3.31 16.85 -3.25
C GLY A 167 4.27 15.71 -3.58
N LYS A 168 4.87 15.64 -4.78
CA LYS A 168 5.68 14.48 -5.19
C LYS A 168 6.74 14.09 -4.15
N ASN A 169 7.56 15.04 -3.71
CA ASN A 169 8.61 14.81 -2.71
C ASN A 169 8.03 14.46 -1.33
N THR A 170 6.87 15.03 -1.00
CA THR A 170 6.17 14.74 0.26
C THR A 170 5.64 13.30 0.28
N VAL A 171 5.03 12.85 -0.82
CA VAL A 171 4.54 11.47 -0.95
C VAL A 171 5.73 10.51 -0.96
N LYS A 172 6.80 10.80 -1.72
CA LYS A 172 8.02 9.97 -1.69
C LYS A 172 8.58 9.84 -0.26
N SER A 173 8.80 10.96 0.43
CA SER A 173 9.28 10.96 1.82
C SER A 173 8.35 10.21 2.78
N PHE A 174 7.04 10.27 2.55
CA PHE A 174 6.07 9.50 3.32
C PHE A 174 6.21 7.99 3.06
N MET A 175 6.35 7.59 1.80
CA MET A 175 6.55 6.19 1.42
C MET A 175 7.87 5.64 1.96
N ASP A 176 8.96 6.39 1.87
CA ASP A 176 10.26 6.01 2.42
C ASP A 176 10.18 5.82 3.95
N MET A 177 9.39 6.65 4.66
CA MET A 177 9.14 6.51 6.09
C MET A 177 8.36 5.24 6.42
N VAL A 178 7.30 4.93 5.66
CA VAL A 178 6.51 3.71 5.84
C VAL A 178 7.36 2.47 5.56
N LEU A 179 8.17 2.49 4.51
CA LEU A 179 9.10 1.41 4.18
C LEU A 179 10.10 1.19 5.30
N LYS A 180 10.78 2.25 5.75
CA LYS A 180 11.75 2.17 6.85
C LYS A 180 11.12 1.62 8.13
N TYR A 181 9.92 2.09 8.49
CA TYR A 181 9.19 1.58 9.66
C TYR A 181 8.96 0.06 9.62
N ASN A 182 8.61 -0.49 8.45
CA ASN A 182 8.39 -1.92 8.30
C ASN A 182 9.70 -2.72 8.22
N LEU A 183 10.73 -2.18 7.56
CA LEU A 183 12.05 -2.80 7.53
C LEU A 183 12.68 -2.88 8.93
N ASP A 184 12.55 -1.81 9.72
CA ASP A 184 13.04 -1.78 11.10
C ASP A 184 12.36 -2.89 11.93
N LYS A 185 11.07 -3.16 11.72
CA LYS A 185 10.36 -4.28 12.36
C LYS A 185 10.81 -5.67 11.91
N ILE A 186 11.16 -5.81 10.63
CA ILE A 186 11.71 -7.06 10.10
C ILE A 186 13.11 -7.30 10.68
N ILE A 187 13.93 -6.25 10.79
CA ILE A 187 15.27 -6.31 11.40
C ILE A 187 15.17 -6.57 12.92
N GLU A 188 14.17 -5.98 13.59
CA GLU A 188 13.82 -6.26 14.99
C GLU A 188 13.18 -7.64 15.18
N SER A 189 12.90 -8.41 14.11
CA SER A 189 12.50 -9.79 14.28
C SER A 189 13.67 -10.56 14.91
N ASP A 190 13.53 -10.74 16.22
CA ASP A 190 14.48 -11.34 17.17
C ASP A 190 14.73 -12.83 16.88
N SER A 191 14.53 -13.32 15.65
CA SER A 191 14.56 -14.73 15.30
C SER A 191 15.49 -15.03 14.13
N VAL A 192 16.36 -16.03 14.31
CA VAL A 192 17.16 -16.60 13.23
C VAL A 192 16.45 -17.85 12.70
N ARG A 193 16.46 -18.02 11.37
CA ARG A 193 16.10 -19.29 10.75
C ARG A 193 17.27 -20.26 10.92
N VAL A 194 17.08 -21.32 11.70
CA VAL A 194 18.07 -22.39 11.83
C VAL A 194 17.68 -23.51 10.86
N LEU A 195 18.58 -23.84 9.93
CA LEU A 195 18.38 -24.94 9.00
C LEU A 195 19.06 -26.19 9.53
N THR A 196 18.34 -27.31 9.54
CA THR A 196 18.87 -28.63 9.91
C THR A 196 18.74 -29.59 8.74
N TRP A 197 19.75 -30.42 8.53
CA TRP A 197 19.68 -31.45 7.50
C TRP A 197 18.92 -32.65 8.04
N ASN A 198 17.80 -33.00 7.42
CA ASN A 198 17.01 -34.16 7.81
C ASN A 198 16.35 -34.81 6.58
N PHE A 199 16.41 -36.14 6.48
CA PHE A 199 15.85 -36.93 5.38
C PHE A 199 16.21 -36.44 3.96
N GLY A 200 17.45 -36.01 3.75
CA GLY A 200 17.92 -35.59 2.42
C GLY A 200 17.50 -34.18 2.02
N GLN A 201 16.94 -33.38 2.93
CA GLN A 201 16.56 -32.00 2.68
C GLN A 201 16.88 -31.08 3.87
N TRP A 202 16.94 -29.78 3.61
CA TRP A 202 17.07 -28.76 4.65
C TRP A 202 15.70 -28.44 5.24
N TRP A 203 15.58 -28.58 6.55
CA TRP A 203 14.38 -28.23 7.30
C TRP A 203 14.62 -26.95 8.09
N SER A 204 13.63 -26.06 8.10
CA SER A 204 13.70 -24.81 8.86
C SER A 204 13.10 -24.99 10.25
N MET A 205 13.92 -24.82 11.29
CA MET A 205 13.44 -24.55 12.64
C MET A 205 13.13 -23.06 12.76
N SER A 206 11.85 -22.72 12.80
CA SER A 206 11.38 -21.34 12.96
C SER A 206 11.31 -20.91 14.43
N GLY A 207 11.60 -19.63 14.71
CA GLY A 207 11.34 -19.03 16.01
C GLY A 207 12.45 -19.24 17.06
N VAL A 208 13.68 -19.51 16.64
CA VAL A 208 14.84 -19.51 17.52
C VAL A 208 15.22 -18.07 17.86
N LYS A 209 15.08 -17.68 19.13
CA LYS A 209 15.39 -16.33 19.57
C LYS A 209 16.88 -16.04 19.44
N LEU A 210 17.22 -14.94 18.78
CA LEU A 210 18.57 -14.46 18.55
C LEU A 210 19.19 -14.05 19.89
N LYS A 211 20.36 -14.61 20.19
CA LYS A 211 21.14 -14.20 21.36
C LYS A 211 21.95 -12.98 20.95
N SER A 212 21.71 -11.84 21.59
CA SER A 212 22.53 -10.64 21.38
C SER A 212 24.02 -10.99 21.53
N ILE A 213 24.83 -10.47 20.62
CA ILE A 213 26.28 -10.66 20.58
C ILE A 213 26.95 -10.16 21.86
N ASP A 214 26.33 -9.21 22.57
CA ASP A 214 26.78 -8.67 23.86
C ASP A 214 26.65 -9.67 25.00
N LYS A 215 25.78 -10.68 24.84
CA LYS A 215 25.62 -11.79 25.78
C LYS A 215 26.56 -12.95 25.49
N VAL A 216 27.43 -12.83 24.48
CA VAL A 216 28.46 -13.80 24.13
C VAL A 216 29.80 -13.27 24.62
N PHE A 217 30.34 -13.93 25.64
CA PHE A 217 31.62 -13.56 26.25
C PHE A 217 32.71 -14.51 25.74
N LEU A 218 33.76 -13.93 25.14
CA LEU A 218 34.96 -14.62 24.70
C LEU A 218 36.17 -14.02 25.42
N ASN A 219 37.22 -14.80 25.61
CA ASN A 219 38.42 -14.33 26.29
C ASN A 219 39.18 -13.28 25.45
N GLY A 220 39.56 -12.17 26.09
CA GLY A 220 40.30 -11.07 25.48
C GLY A 220 39.54 -10.42 24.31
N ASP A 221 40.28 -9.95 23.31
CA ASP A 221 39.72 -9.23 22.15
C ASP A 221 39.24 -10.14 21.00
N LYS A 222 39.19 -11.47 21.21
CA LYS A 222 38.82 -12.45 20.16
C LYS A 222 37.48 -12.12 19.50
N LYS A 223 36.51 -11.64 20.29
CA LYS A 223 35.20 -11.22 19.78
C LYS A 223 35.33 -10.13 18.72
N ASN A 224 36.11 -9.09 19.01
CA ASN A 224 36.29 -7.95 18.11
C ASN A 224 37.12 -8.33 16.87
N ILE A 225 38.11 -9.21 17.03
CA ILE A 225 38.93 -9.72 15.92
C ILE A 225 38.06 -10.48 14.91
N ILE A 226 37.22 -11.42 15.38
CA ILE A 226 36.32 -12.20 14.50
C ILE A 226 35.31 -11.29 13.80
N LEU A 227 34.69 -10.36 14.53
CA LEU A 227 33.73 -9.42 13.95
C LEU A 227 34.38 -8.54 12.87
N ASN A 228 35.60 -8.04 13.12
CA ASN A 228 36.33 -7.23 12.15
C ASN A 228 36.72 -8.03 10.91
N ASP A 229 37.21 -9.27 11.04
CA ASP A 229 37.55 -10.13 9.89
C ASP A 229 36.32 -10.40 9.01
N ILE A 230 35.17 -10.72 9.62
CA ILE A 230 33.91 -10.91 8.89
C ILE A 230 33.52 -9.63 8.14
N MET A 231 33.61 -8.46 8.79
CA MET A 231 33.26 -7.18 8.17
C MET A 231 34.19 -6.80 7.02
N ILE A 232 35.47 -7.19 7.08
CA ILE A 232 36.43 -7.03 5.99
C ILE A 232 36.07 -7.99 4.85
N PHE A 233 35.86 -9.27 5.15
CA PHE A 233 35.49 -10.29 4.16
C PHE A 233 34.23 -9.88 3.38
N LEU A 234 33.18 -9.42 4.07
CA LEU A 234 31.92 -8.99 3.45
C LEU A 234 32.08 -7.83 2.46
N LYS A 235 33.13 -7.01 2.60
CA LYS A 235 33.43 -5.89 1.70
C LYS A 235 34.38 -6.26 0.56
N ALA A 236 35.00 -7.44 0.62
CA ALA A 236 36.04 -7.88 -0.30
C ALA A 236 35.50 -8.67 -1.51
N GLU A 237 34.18 -8.79 -1.69
CA GLU A 237 33.57 -9.59 -2.77
C GLU A 237 34.20 -9.30 -4.14
N LYS A 238 34.35 -8.02 -4.50
CA LYS A 238 34.96 -7.62 -5.78
C LYS A 238 36.41 -8.08 -5.90
N GLU A 239 37.20 -7.99 -4.83
CA GLU A 239 38.61 -8.42 -4.84
C GLU A 239 38.76 -9.93 -5.04
N TYR A 240 37.84 -10.73 -4.47
CA TYR A 240 37.80 -12.18 -4.70
C TYR A 240 37.46 -12.50 -6.15
N LEU A 241 36.43 -11.84 -6.71
CA LEU A 241 36.00 -12.03 -8.10
C LEU A 241 37.08 -11.62 -9.10
N ASP A 242 37.70 -10.46 -8.91
CA ASP A 242 38.76 -9.94 -9.79
C ASP A 242 39.99 -10.86 -9.82
N ARG A 243 40.24 -11.60 -8.73
CA ARG A 243 41.34 -12.58 -8.64
C ARG A 243 40.93 -14.00 -9.03
N GLY A 244 39.66 -14.25 -9.38
CA GLY A 244 39.15 -15.59 -9.67
C GLY A 244 39.17 -16.54 -8.48
N ILE A 245 39.19 -16.00 -7.25
CA ILE A 245 39.18 -16.80 -6.01
C ILE A 245 37.73 -17.02 -5.57
N PRO A 246 37.33 -18.25 -5.20
CA PRO A 246 35.98 -18.50 -4.68
C PRO A 246 35.66 -17.62 -3.46
N TYR A 247 34.56 -16.89 -3.50
CA TYR A 247 34.11 -16.02 -2.40
C TYR A 247 33.56 -16.84 -1.22
N LYS A 248 34.48 -17.40 -0.43
CA LYS A 248 34.23 -18.25 0.74
C LYS A 248 35.29 -17.98 1.81
N ARG A 249 34.91 -18.05 3.08
CA ARG A 249 35.79 -17.89 4.25
C ARG A 249 35.39 -18.93 5.32
N GLY A 250 36.37 -19.59 5.90
CA GLY A 250 36.21 -20.59 6.97
C GLY A 250 36.76 -20.10 8.29
#